data_AF-A0A8S1IUW9-F1
#
_entry.id   AF-A0A8S1IUW9-F1
#
_cell.length_a   1.000
_cell.length_b   1.000
_cell.length_c   1.000
_cell.angle_alpha   90.00
_cell.angle_beta   90.00
_cell.angle_gamma   90.00
#
_symmetry.space_group_name_H-M   'P 1'
#
loop_
_entity.id
_entity.type
_entity.pdbx_description
1 polymer ?
#
loop_
_entity_poly.entity_id
_entity_poly.type
_entity_poly.pdbx_seq_one_letter_code
_entity_poly.pdbx_strand_id
1 'polypeptide(L)'
;MRRISCLVALCVALLAPTLCARPVRRISQVQFPPPDSPIVPLPSGLQIFPAELAAGEPKEAVLEFRRPLPIGFSVPRLGAEFPDLLFSLTVTNAGGEADMFCRPTSRPGDLDPVFGSDAVWSSNHSVGTDYVFISRNHTQFNEQVRAENTDQGITLFSDILCNVWSLSETPTSVVVELDVVPGVRSLVDREREAVGAIFEECCGDEGCPVWRAIGDELFGGDDEEEAPLDLCHVRGSVCDEEGHAVRINMAGWGLACEMPVEEFKKFPKLEKLDLSHNAVGGKVEDILGGLTSLRNLVEFRASDNDIDGFVDSLAVCRFARRNMTTLNLELNDIQGPLPGCLFDNTTTLKELHLGGNNLSSTLPDVFSVNSTLEAISLEGCGLTGNVPKSITNLTRLRTLFLQENNLTGRVNDNLFKSDFLRIVNLRGNNLTGKIPSSIAESPVVMTVLLDGNKFTKVPNQWMDGREAGLSTNLGLLGLSANNLKGDFPVVLGRLPNLGFLDIRFNQFSGPLPAETGLFPQATGILLSNNSFNGSIPEEWGTIGIVANTAVVFEDEPQFIDLRNNNLTGELPDFLLDAEGLAPVNVLLSGNNLTCPDSGDDGEPVSTAHLPGLEC
;
A
#
# COMPACT_ATOMS: atom_id res chain seq x y z
N MET A 1 14.49 -17.12 0.52
CA MET A 1 14.84 -15.83 1.13
C MET A 1 14.36 -14.59 0.36
N ARG A 2 13.98 -14.67 -0.93
CA ARG A 2 13.31 -13.57 -1.66
C ARG A 2 11.76 -13.54 -1.57
N ARG A 3 11.12 -14.55 -0.96
CA ARG A 3 9.65 -14.66 -0.87
C ARG A 3 9.01 -14.01 0.36
N ILE A 4 9.79 -13.64 1.38
CA ILE A 4 9.27 -13.04 2.63
C ILE A 4 9.12 -11.51 2.49
N SER A 5 9.88 -10.89 1.59
CA SER A 5 9.81 -9.44 1.33
C SER A 5 8.53 -8.99 0.60
N CYS A 6 7.84 -9.88 -0.13
CA CYS A 6 6.57 -9.56 -0.79
C CYS A 6 5.34 -9.67 0.13
N LEU A 7 5.41 -10.44 1.22
CA LEU A 7 4.28 -10.64 2.13
C LEU A 7 4.03 -9.43 3.06
N VAL A 8 5.10 -8.69 3.42
CA VAL A 8 5.01 -7.53 4.32
C VAL A 8 4.30 -6.33 3.68
N ALA A 9 4.27 -6.24 2.35
CA ALA A 9 3.55 -5.18 1.63
C ALA A 9 2.03 -5.43 1.57
N LEU A 10 1.57 -6.68 1.72
CA LEU A 10 0.16 -7.04 1.62
C LEU A 10 -0.60 -6.92 2.96
N CYS A 11 0.08 -6.98 4.10
CA CYS A 11 -0.56 -7.03 5.43
C CYS A 11 -1.08 -5.68 5.95
N VAL A 12 -0.82 -4.55 5.28
CA VAL A 12 -1.22 -3.22 5.79
C VAL A 12 -2.69 -2.87 5.46
N ALA A 13 -3.38 -3.64 4.61
CA ALA A 13 -4.68 -3.24 4.05
C ALA A 13 -5.95 -3.81 4.75
N LEU A 14 -5.86 -4.66 5.79
CA LEU A 14 -7.05 -5.38 6.29
C LEU A 14 -7.15 -5.42 7.83
N LEU A 15 -7.60 -4.32 8.43
CA LEU A 15 -8.05 -4.29 9.84
C LEU A 15 -9.24 -3.32 10.04
N ALA A 16 -10.47 -3.86 10.06
CA ALA A 16 -11.55 -3.38 10.95
C ALA A 16 -12.64 -4.45 11.17
N PRO A 17 -13.23 -4.54 12.38
CA PRO A 17 -14.20 -5.57 12.76
C PRO A 17 -15.67 -5.16 12.52
N THR A 18 -16.55 -6.15 12.45
CA THR A 18 -18.01 -6.02 12.28
C THR A 18 -18.74 -5.77 13.61
N LEU A 19 -19.80 -4.92 13.63
CA LEU A 19 -21.18 -5.25 14.11
C LEU A 19 -22.15 -4.04 14.26
N CYS A 20 -23.43 -4.35 13.96
CA CYS A 20 -24.71 -3.67 14.28
C CYS A 20 -25.33 -2.68 13.27
N ALA A 21 -26.29 -3.20 12.50
CA ALA A 21 -27.27 -2.45 11.71
C ALA A 21 -28.41 -1.82 12.54
N ARG A 22 -28.87 -0.60 12.17
CA ARG A 22 -30.27 -0.09 12.25
C ARG A 22 -30.42 1.31 11.56
N PRO A 23 -31.64 1.77 11.22
CA PRO A 23 -31.98 2.26 9.88
C PRO A 23 -31.93 3.78 9.68
N VAL A 24 -31.60 4.22 8.46
CA VAL A 24 -31.68 5.63 8.03
C VAL A 24 -32.89 5.86 7.09
N ARG A 25 -33.43 7.08 7.19
CA ARG A 25 -34.78 7.53 6.79
C ARG A 25 -35.03 7.60 5.26
N ARG A 26 -36.30 7.39 4.89
CA ARG A 26 -36.89 7.63 3.54
C ARG A 26 -36.83 9.11 3.14
N ILE A 27 -36.48 9.38 1.88
CA ILE A 27 -36.78 10.63 1.16
C ILE A 27 -37.57 10.30 -0.12
N SER A 28 -38.44 11.23 -0.50
CA SER A 28 -39.62 11.13 -1.39
C SER A 28 -39.35 11.01 -2.89
N GLN A 29 -40.28 10.32 -3.58
CA GLN A 29 -40.31 10.03 -5.02
C GLN A 29 -40.37 11.30 -5.91
N VAL A 30 -39.63 11.28 -7.02
CA VAL A 30 -39.85 12.13 -8.21
C VAL A 30 -40.59 11.30 -9.26
N GLN A 31 -41.68 11.85 -9.84
CA GLN A 31 -42.43 11.22 -10.93
C GLN A 31 -41.92 11.70 -12.30
N PHE A 32 -41.76 10.78 -13.26
CA PHE A 32 -41.42 11.08 -14.67
C PHE A 32 -42.48 10.52 -15.64
N PRO A 33 -42.57 11.06 -16.88
CA PRO A 33 -43.70 10.90 -17.80
C PRO A 33 -43.65 9.61 -18.67
N PRO A 34 -44.74 9.30 -19.41
CA PRO A 34 -44.89 8.06 -20.17
C PRO A 34 -43.98 7.88 -21.42
N PRO A 35 -43.92 6.65 -21.97
CA PRO A 35 -42.78 6.09 -22.73
C PRO A 35 -42.48 6.67 -24.12
N ASP A 36 -43.32 7.55 -24.67
CA ASP A 36 -43.18 8.03 -26.06
C ASP A 36 -42.52 9.42 -26.16
N SER A 37 -41.72 9.79 -25.17
CA SER A 37 -41.01 11.08 -25.14
C SER A 37 -39.66 10.98 -25.88
N PRO A 38 -39.21 12.03 -26.61
CA PRO A 38 -37.91 12.03 -27.27
C PRO A 38 -36.78 11.83 -26.24
N ILE A 39 -35.70 11.16 -26.69
CA ILE A 39 -34.46 10.84 -25.96
C ILE A 39 -34.15 11.96 -24.96
N VAL A 40 -34.28 11.64 -23.67
CA VAL A 40 -33.83 12.53 -22.60
C VAL A 40 -32.31 12.32 -22.51
N PRO A 41 -31.47 13.34 -22.80
CA PRO A 41 -30.04 13.23 -22.54
C PRO A 41 -29.84 12.93 -21.06
N LEU A 42 -28.95 11.99 -20.76
CA LEU A 42 -28.62 11.68 -19.38
C LEU A 42 -28.12 12.94 -18.68
N PRO A 43 -28.57 13.23 -17.46
CA PRO A 43 -28.05 14.37 -16.71
C PRO A 43 -26.56 14.13 -16.44
N SER A 44 -25.71 14.99 -16.97
CA SER A 44 -24.32 15.14 -16.53
C SER A 44 -24.29 15.61 -15.07
N GLY A 45 -23.30 15.15 -14.29
CA GLY A 45 -23.15 15.51 -12.89
C GLY A 45 -24.16 14.84 -11.94
N LEU A 46 -24.50 13.56 -12.15
CA LEU A 46 -25.29 12.82 -11.17
C LEU A 46 -24.44 12.63 -9.90
N GLN A 47 -24.66 13.44 -8.87
CA GLN A 47 -24.08 13.22 -7.54
C GLN A 47 -24.74 12.01 -6.91
N ILE A 48 -24.02 10.89 -6.87
CA ILE A 48 -24.62 9.62 -6.44
C ILE A 48 -24.50 9.47 -4.92
N PHE A 49 -23.38 9.90 -4.32
CA PHE A 49 -23.14 9.70 -2.88
C PHE A 49 -22.23 10.76 -2.25
N PRO A 50 -22.75 11.76 -1.52
CA PRO A 50 -22.02 12.35 -0.41
C PRO A 50 -22.09 11.39 0.80
N ALA A 51 -20.97 10.77 1.16
CA ALA A 51 -20.92 9.83 2.27
C ALA A 51 -19.73 10.12 3.20
N GLU A 52 -19.96 10.03 4.51
CA GLU A 52 -18.88 9.94 5.50
C GLU A 52 -18.53 8.45 5.71
N LEU A 53 -17.34 8.07 5.26
CA LEU A 53 -16.73 6.77 5.57
C LEU A 53 -16.20 6.83 7.01
N ALA A 54 -16.54 5.86 7.84
CA ALA A 54 -16.05 5.79 9.21
C ALA A 54 -14.57 5.38 9.22
N ALA A 55 -13.87 5.72 10.29
CA ALA A 55 -12.47 5.37 10.47
C ALA A 55 -12.24 3.85 10.41
N GLY A 56 -11.34 3.38 9.54
CA GLY A 56 -10.93 1.98 9.42
C GLY A 56 -11.98 1.03 8.81
N GLU A 57 -13.25 1.40 8.66
CA GLU A 57 -14.27 0.49 8.13
C GLU A 57 -14.34 0.53 6.59
N PRO A 58 -14.22 -0.62 5.90
CA PRO A 58 -14.72 -0.71 4.54
C PRO A 58 -16.23 -0.56 4.57
N LYS A 59 -16.75 0.56 4.04
CA LYS A 59 -18.17 0.62 3.71
C LYS A 59 -18.31 0.05 2.32
N GLU A 60 -18.98 -1.09 2.25
CA GLU A 60 -19.58 -1.55 1.01
C GLU A 60 -20.64 -0.52 0.61
N ALA A 61 -20.23 0.48 -0.16
CA ALA A 61 -21.16 1.27 -0.95
C ALA A 61 -21.59 0.36 -2.09
N VAL A 62 -22.49 -0.57 -1.80
CA VAL A 62 -23.24 -1.20 -2.88
C VAL A 62 -23.98 -0.04 -3.54
N LEU A 63 -23.54 0.36 -4.74
CA LEU A 63 -24.36 1.10 -5.69
C LEU A 63 -25.51 0.17 -6.12
N GLU A 64 -26.28 -0.27 -5.14
CA GLU A 64 -27.47 -1.06 -5.31
C GLU A 64 -28.52 -0.04 -5.69
N PHE A 65 -28.90 -0.05 -6.96
CA PHE A 65 -30.06 0.66 -7.45
C PHE A 65 -31.33 0.01 -6.86
N ARG A 66 -31.46 -0.05 -5.52
CA ARG A 66 -32.54 -0.73 -4.78
C ARG A 66 -33.89 -0.01 -4.87
N ARG A 67 -33.95 1.03 -5.69
CA ARG A 67 -35.02 1.24 -6.68
C ARG A 67 -34.34 1.67 -7.98
N PRO A 68 -34.74 1.14 -9.14
CA PRO A 68 -34.11 1.49 -10.40
C PRO A 68 -34.16 3.02 -10.55
N LEU A 69 -33.01 3.68 -10.46
CA LEU A 69 -32.76 4.85 -11.27
C LEU A 69 -32.42 4.24 -12.63
N PRO A 70 -33.33 4.24 -13.61
CA PRO A 70 -32.97 3.78 -14.92
C PRO A 70 -31.99 4.83 -15.46
N ILE A 71 -30.69 4.58 -15.32
CA ILE A 71 -29.75 5.02 -16.35
C ILE A 71 -30.01 4.07 -17.53
N GLY A 72 -31.17 4.27 -18.14
CA GLY A 72 -31.62 3.52 -19.29
C GLY A 72 -30.95 4.14 -20.49
N PHE A 73 -29.85 3.54 -20.95
CA PHE A 73 -29.43 3.75 -22.31
C PHE A 73 -30.35 2.90 -23.19
N SER A 74 -31.22 3.54 -23.96
CA SER A 74 -31.84 2.85 -25.08
C SER A 74 -30.76 2.62 -26.14
N VAL A 75 -30.07 1.48 -26.04
CA VAL A 75 -29.15 1.00 -27.07
C VAL A 75 -30.03 0.53 -28.24
N PRO A 76 -30.21 1.29 -29.34
CA PRO A 76 -31.39 1.13 -30.21
C PRO A 76 -31.35 -0.09 -31.13
N ARG A 77 -30.31 -0.93 -31.06
CA ARG A 77 -30.09 -2.05 -31.98
C ARG A 77 -29.34 -3.17 -31.29
N LEU A 78 -29.65 -4.41 -31.68
CA LEU A 78 -28.71 -5.53 -31.54
C LEU A 78 -27.36 -5.08 -32.12
N GLY A 79 -26.33 -5.01 -31.27
CA GLY A 79 -24.96 -4.66 -31.69
C GLY A 79 -24.53 -3.20 -31.50
N ALA A 80 -25.23 -2.36 -30.75
CA ALA A 80 -24.71 -1.03 -30.39
C ALA A 80 -23.80 -1.09 -29.13
N GLU A 81 -22.77 -0.23 -29.12
CA GLU A 81 -21.64 -0.26 -28.19
C GLU A 81 -22.00 0.32 -26.80
N PHE A 82 -21.32 -0.17 -25.75
CA PHE A 82 -21.38 0.40 -24.40
C PHE A 82 -20.86 1.86 -24.45
N PRO A 83 -21.45 2.83 -23.73
CA PRO A 83 -20.92 4.20 -23.68
C PRO A 83 -19.72 4.31 -22.73
N ASP A 84 -18.81 5.25 -22.97
CA ASP A 84 -17.75 5.54 -22.00
C ASP A 84 -18.34 6.09 -20.69
N LEU A 85 -17.92 5.52 -19.55
CA LEU A 85 -18.30 5.98 -18.22
C LEU A 85 -17.08 6.55 -17.49
N LEU A 86 -17.25 7.75 -16.93
CA LEU A 86 -16.27 8.38 -16.06
C LEU A 86 -16.88 8.55 -14.67
N PHE A 87 -16.35 7.84 -13.70
CA PHE A 87 -16.64 8.05 -12.29
C PHE A 87 -15.58 9.00 -11.73
N SER A 88 -15.96 10.01 -10.98
CA SER A 88 -15.04 10.79 -10.17
C SER A 88 -15.29 10.47 -8.69
N LEU A 89 -14.21 10.16 -7.96
CA LEU A 89 -14.20 10.01 -6.51
C LEU A 89 -13.50 11.23 -5.92
N THR A 90 -14.26 12.14 -5.33
CA THR A 90 -13.72 13.30 -4.64
C THR A 90 -13.66 13.07 -3.14
N VAL A 91 -12.45 12.99 -2.59
CA VAL A 91 -12.20 13.01 -1.15
C VAL A 91 -12.12 14.45 -0.66
N THR A 92 -13.10 14.88 0.13
CA THR A 92 -13.30 16.29 0.53
C THR A 92 -12.68 16.66 1.89
N ASN A 93 -12.32 15.67 2.72
CA ASN A 93 -11.73 15.92 4.05
C ASN A 93 -10.23 15.65 4.10
N ALA A 94 -9.47 16.62 4.62
CA ALA A 94 -8.03 16.55 4.93
C ALA A 94 -7.69 15.37 5.85
N GLY A 95 -7.16 14.29 5.26
CA GLY A 95 -6.59 13.16 6.00
C GLY A 95 -7.09 11.78 5.57
N GLY A 96 -8.11 11.72 4.70
CA GLY A 96 -8.69 10.46 4.25
C GLY A 96 -8.02 9.87 3.01
N GLU A 97 -7.63 8.60 3.10
CA GLU A 97 -7.35 7.73 1.95
C GLU A 97 -8.63 7.01 1.58
N ALA A 98 -9.00 7.03 0.30
CA ALA A 98 -10.15 6.28 -0.20
C ALA A 98 -9.89 5.67 -1.58
N ASP A 99 -10.08 4.36 -1.69
CA ASP A 99 -9.99 3.60 -2.93
C ASP A 99 -11.37 3.30 -3.48
N MET A 100 -11.51 3.23 -4.81
CA MET A 100 -12.75 2.81 -5.46
C MET A 100 -12.51 1.69 -6.46
N PHE A 101 -13.24 0.58 -6.26
CA PHE A 101 -13.18 -0.61 -7.10
C PHE A 101 -14.53 -0.85 -7.76
N CYS A 102 -14.63 -0.60 -9.07
CA CYS A 102 -15.86 -0.84 -9.84
C CYS A 102 -15.78 -2.17 -10.60
N ARG A 103 -16.86 -2.97 -10.54
CA ARG A 103 -17.04 -4.22 -11.30
C ARG A 103 -18.47 -4.38 -11.81
N PRO A 104 -18.69 -5.12 -12.92
CA PRO A 104 -20.01 -5.59 -13.29
C PRO A 104 -20.54 -6.58 -12.24
N THR A 105 -21.83 -6.54 -11.88
CA THR A 105 -22.40 -7.55 -10.97
C THR A 105 -22.64 -8.87 -11.68
N SER A 106 -21.93 -9.93 -11.27
CA SER A 106 -22.38 -11.29 -11.49
C SER A 106 -23.52 -11.59 -10.50
N ARG A 107 -24.40 -12.53 -10.86
CA ARG A 107 -25.67 -12.82 -10.16
C ARG A 107 -25.52 -12.92 -8.63
N PRO A 108 -26.57 -12.59 -7.85
CA PRO A 108 -26.53 -12.71 -6.40
C PRO A 108 -26.29 -14.17 -5.98
N GLY A 109 -25.07 -14.47 -5.54
CA GLY A 109 -24.67 -15.81 -5.09
C GLY A 109 -23.23 -16.22 -5.39
N ASP A 110 -22.50 -15.51 -6.25
CA ASP A 110 -21.07 -15.79 -6.44
C ASP A 110 -20.28 -15.25 -5.24
N LEU A 111 -19.78 -16.18 -4.42
CA LEU A 111 -18.84 -15.93 -3.33
C LEU A 111 -17.53 -15.35 -3.89
N ASP A 112 -16.95 -14.42 -3.13
CA ASP A 112 -15.67 -13.74 -3.36
C ASP A 112 -14.63 -14.58 -4.13
N PRO A 113 -14.00 -13.99 -5.14
CA PRO A 113 -12.65 -14.38 -5.51
C PRO A 113 -11.68 -13.22 -5.26
N VAL A 114 -10.76 -13.48 -4.33
CA VAL A 114 -9.31 -13.20 -4.40
C VAL A 114 -8.90 -11.95 -5.20
N PHE A 115 -8.31 -10.97 -4.51
CA PHE A 115 -7.55 -9.84 -5.08
C PHE A 115 -6.73 -10.25 -6.32
N GLY A 116 -7.13 -9.78 -7.50
CA GLY A 116 -6.40 -10.06 -8.74
C GLY A 116 -7.14 -9.71 -10.03
N SER A 117 -6.40 -9.05 -10.93
CA SER A 117 -6.61 -8.75 -12.36
C SER A 117 -7.73 -7.81 -12.82
N ASP A 118 -8.95 -7.87 -12.28
CA ASP A 118 -10.12 -7.33 -13.03
C ASP A 118 -10.74 -6.04 -12.44
N ALA A 119 -10.15 -5.45 -11.41
CA ALA A 119 -10.62 -4.20 -10.82
C ALA A 119 -9.93 -2.97 -11.46
N VAL A 120 -10.69 -1.88 -11.66
CA VAL A 120 -10.25 -0.71 -12.43
C VAL A 120 -9.18 0.14 -11.71
N TRP A 121 -9.04 0.08 -10.37
CA TRP A 121 -8.06 0.94 -9.69
C TRP A 121 -7.75 0.60 -8.22
N SER A 122 -6.56 1.02 -7.74
CA SER A 122 -6.19 1.27 -6.33
C SER A 122 -5.45 2.62 -6.23
N SER A 123 -5.70 3.41 -5.18
CA SER A 123 -4.84 4.54 -4.77
C SER A 123 -4.11 4.29 -3.47
N ASN A 124 -2.97 4.96 -3.33
CA ASN A 124 -2.56 5.51 -2.04
C ASN A 124 -2.67 7.03 -2.21
N HIS A 125 -3.70 7.70 -1.67
CA HIS A 125 -3.69 9.17 -1.64
C HIS A 125 -4.61 9.82 -0.61
N SER A 126 -4.11 10.89 0.02
CA SER A 126 -4.79 11.77 0.96
C SER A 126 -5.33 13.05 0.27
N VAL A 127 -6.65 13.14 0.06
CA VAL A 127 -7.44 14.30 -0.45
C VAL A 127 -7.24 14.74 -1.90
N GLY A 128 -8.33 14.76 -2.67
CA GLY A 128 -8.38 15.19 -4.07
C GLY A 128 -9.57 14.57 -4.82
N THR A 129 -9.71 14.86 -6.11
CA THR A 129 -10.61 14.13 -7.01
C THR A 129 -9.79 13.13 -7.81
N ASP A 130 -10.11 11.85 -7.65
CA ASP A 130 -9.62 10.77 -8.50
C ASP A 130 -10.71 10.36 -9.49
N TYR A 131 -10.32 9.65 -10.55
CA TYR A 131 -11.21 9.29 -11.64
C TYR A 131 -11.07 7.80 -11.98
N VAL A 132 -12.19 7.12 -12.16
CA VAL A 132 -12.29 5.73 -12.64
C VAL A 132 -12.99 5.76 -13.99
N PHE A 133 -12.36 5.18 -15.00
CA PHE A 133 -12.85 5.17 -16.37
C PHE A 133 -13.20 3.75 -16.81
N ILE A 134 -14.41 3.56 -17.34
CA ILE A 134 -14.85 2.31 -17.96
C ILE A 134 -15.04 2.61 -19.45
N SER A 135 -14.12 2.12 -20.26
CA SER A 135 -14.17 2.27 -21.72
C SER A 135 -15.33 1.50 -22.32
N ARG A 136 -15.94 2.06 -23.37
CA ARG A 136 -16.80 1.39 -24.34
C ARG A 136 -16.21 0.11 -24.93
N ASN A 137 -14.89 -0.02 -24.99
CA ASN A 137 -14.20 -1.17 -25.54
C ASN A 137 -13.88 -2.25 -24.49
N HIS A 138 -14.24 -2.04 -23.22
CA HIS A 138 -13.92 -2.99 -22.16
C HIS A 138 -14.64 -4.33 -22.38
N THR A 139 -13.86 -5.39 -22.61
CA THR A 139 -14.34 -6.72 -23.04
C THR A 139 -15.34 -7.35 -22.08
N GLN A 140 -15.06 -7.39 -20.76
CA GLN A 140 -16.01 -7.94 -19.77
C GLN A 140 -17.36 -7.19 -19.71
N PHE A 141 -17.34 -5.85 -19.72
CA PHE A 141 -18.57 -5.05 -19.75
C PHE A 141 -19.35 -5.30 -21.04
N ASN A 142 -18.66 -5.40 -22.18
CA ASN A 142 -19.27 -5.71 -23.48
C ASN A 142 -19.83 -7.13 -23.58
N GLU A 143 -19.16 -8.13 -22.99
CA GLU A 143 -19.64 -9.51 -22.94
C GLU A 143 -20.94 -9.63 -22.11
N GLN A 144 -21.03 -8.90 -20.99
CA GLN A 144 -22.27 -8.86 -20.21
C GLN A 144 -23.42 -8.16 -20.95
N VAL A 145 -23.14 -7.04 -21.63
CA VAL A 145 -24.11 -6.37 -22.53
C VAL A 145 -24.67 -7.33 -23.57
N ARG A 146 -23.83 -8.24 -24.10
CA ARG A 146 -24.24 -9.25 -25.08
C ARG A 146 -25.03 -10.41 -24.46
N ALA A 147 -24.71 -10.83 -23.24
CA ALA A 147 -25.36 -11.95 -22.55
C ALA A 147 -26.80 -11.65 -22.08
N GLU A 148 -27.13 -10.39 -21.77
CA GLU A 148 -28.47 -9.95 -21.32
C GLU A 148 -29.40 -9.51 -22.48
N ASN A 149 -28.91 -9.54 -23.72
CA ASN A 149 -29.63 -9.12 -24.91
C ASN A 149 -30.60 -10.22 -25.40
N THR A 150 -31.70 -10.44 -24.66
CA THR A 150 -32.78 -11.35 -25.07
C THR A 150 -33.91 -10.59 -25.77
N ASP A 151 -34.00 -10.73 -27.11
CA ASP A 151 -35.15 -10.52 -28.03
C ASP A 151 -36.11 -9.29 -27.88
N GLN A 152 -35.91 -8.36 -26.95
CA GLN A 152 -36.83 -7.23 -26.70
C GLN A 152 -36.26 -5.83 -26.97
N GLY A 153 -35.05 -5.73 -27.53
CA GLY A 153 -34.54 -4.48 -28.13
C GLY A 153 -34.25 -3.34 -27.14
N ILE A 154 -34.16 -3.62 -25.83
CA ILE A 154 -33.70 -2.69 -24.80
C ILE A 154 -32.85 -3.49 -23.81
N THR A 155 -31.53 -3.24 -23.78
CA THR A 155 -30.66 -3.76 -22.72
C THR A 155 -30.79 -2.83 -21.50
N LEU A 156 -31.24 -3.38 -20.37
CA LEU A 156 -31.22 -2.69 -19.08
C LEU A 156 -30.01 -3.20 -18.32
N PHE A 157 -29.06 -2.32 -17.98
CA PHE A 157 -27.95 -2.68 -17.10
C PHE A 157 -28.49 -3.11 -15.73
N SER A 158 -28.17 -4.33 -15.29
CA SER A 158 -28.22 -4.67 -13.87
C SER A 158 -26.89 -4.31 -13.23
N ASP A 159 -26.89 -3.20 -12.50
CA ASP A 159 -25.95 -2.81 -11.43
C ASP A 159 -24.43 -2.87 -11.73
N ILE A 160 -23.79 -1.70 -11.77
CA ILE A 160 -22.32 -1.57 -11.61
C ILE A 160 -22.03 -1.48 -10.11
N LEU A 161 -21.26 -2.42 -9.57
CA LEU A 161 -20.86 -2.41 -8.17
C LEU A 161 -19.54 -1.66 -8.01
N CYS A 162 -19.56 -0.48 -7.39
CA CYS A 162 -18.36 0.27 -7.02
C CYS A 162 -18.14 0.29 -5.52
N ASN A 163 -17.17 -0.47 -5.02
CA ASN A 163 -16.81 -0.49 -3.61
C ASN A 163 -15.82 0.64 -3.30
N VAL A 164 -16.17 1.52 -2.36
CA VAL A 164 -15.29 2.59 -1.88
C VAL A 164 -14.74 2.24 -0.50
N TRP A 165 -13.43 2.07 -0.39
CA TRP A 165 -12.74 1.68 0.84
C TRP A 165 -12.07 2.91 1.43
N SER A 166 -12.20 3.18 2.73
CA SER A 166 -11.34 4.15 3.39
C SER A 166 -10.39 3.47 4.34
N LEU A 167 -9.09 3.73 4.17
CA LEU A 167 -8.03 3.29 5.08
C LEU A 167 -7.72 4.35 6.15
N SER A 168 -8.52 5.41 6.22
CA SER A 168 -8.33 6.54 7.14
C SER A 168 -8.79 6.23 8.56
N GLU A 169 -8.06 6.70 9.57
CA GLU A 169 -8.49 6.72 10.98
C GLU A 169 -9.42 7.91 11.32
N THR A 170 -9.66 8.82 10.37
CA THR A 170 -10.63 9.92 10.50
C THR A 170 -11.77 9.75 9.51
N PRO A 171 -12.99 10.21 9.85
CA PRO A 171 -14.11 10.14 8.92
C PRO A 171 -13.79 10.82 7.58
N THR A 172 -13.79 10.03 6.51
CA THR A 172 -13.48 10.49 5.17
C THR A 172 -14.77 10.84 4.46
N SER A 173 -14.98 12.14 4.19
CA SER A 173 -16.08 12.58 3.35
C SER A 173 -15.71 12.35 1.89
N VAL A 174 -16.40 11.41 1.25
CA VAL A 174 -16.27 11.12 -0.17
C VAL A 174 -17.50 11.62 -0.92
N VAL A 175 -17.28 12.13 -2.12
CA VAL A 175 -18.31 12.47 -3.09
C VAL A 175 -18.00 11.67 -4.34
N VAL A 176 -18.86 10.72 -4.70
CA VAL A 176 -18.78 10.02 -5.98
C VAL A 176 -19.74 10.69 -6.97
N GLU A 177 -19.19 11.21 -8.07
CA GLU A 177 -19.97 11.71 -9.20
C GLU A 177 -19.80 10.76 -10.39
N LEU A 178 -20.88 10.48 -11.11
CA LEU A 178 -20.84 9.71 -12.35
C LEU A 178 -21.17 10.64 -13.50
N ASP A 179 -20.23 10.75 -14.42
CA ASP A 179 -20.45 11.33 -15.73
C ASP A 179 -20.56 10.24 -16.77
N VAL A 180 -21.73 10.23 -17.40
CA VAL A 180 -21.97 9.45 -18.60
C VAL A 180 -21.70 10.33 -19.80
N VAL A 181 -20.80 9.90 -20.67
CA VAL A 181 -20.45 10.67 -21.86
C VAL A 181 -21.06 10.01 -23.09
N PRO A 182 -22.10 10.62 -23.71
CA PRO A 182 -22.61 10.10 -24.96
C PRO A 182 -21.62 10.42 -26.10
N GLY A 183 -20.94 9.39 -26.60
CA GLY A 183 -20.00 9.49 -27.72
C GLY A 183 -18.61 8.95 -27.38
N VAL A 184 -17.70 9.00 -28.36
CA VAL A 184 -16.29 8.59 -28.22
C VAL A 184 -15.51 9.81 -27.73
N ARG A 185 -14.97 9.78 -26.50
CA ARG A 185 -14.00 10.82 -26.09
C ARG A 185 -12.68 10.48 -26.74
N SER A 186 -12.18 11.38 -27.57
CA SER A 186 -10.94 11.16 -28.28
C SER A 186 -9.97 12.30 -28.00
N LEU A 187 -8.69 11.96 -27.87
CA LEU A 187 -7.64 12.95 -27.72
C LEU A 187 -7.74 13.98 -28.84
N VAL A 188 -7.64 15.25 -28.45
CA VAL A 188 -7.50 16.36 -29.40
C VAL A 188 -6.31 16.09 -30.33
N ASP A 189 -6.44 16.47 -31.61
CA ASP A 189 -5.47 16.11 -32.66
C ASP A 189 -4.01 16.38 -32.28
N ARG A 190 -3.75 17.53 -31.65
CA ARG A 190 -2.41 17.90 -31.19
C ARG A 190 -1.82 16.93 -30.15
N GLU A 191 -2.63 16.48 -29.20
CA GLU A 191 -2.20 15.54 -28.16
C GLU A 191 -2.06 14.13 -28.74
N ARG A 192 -2.97 13.75 -29.63
CA ARG A 192 -2.88 12.49 -30.40
C ARG A 192 -1.59 12.42 -31.23
N GLU A 193 -1.25 13.50 -31.93
CA GLU A 193 0.02 13.62 -32.65
C GLU A 193 1.23 13.50 -31.70
N ALA A 194 1.13 14.06 -30.49
CA ALA A 194 2.19 13.95 -29.48
C ALA A 194 2.38 12.50 -29.02
N VAL A 195 1.27 11.77 -28.81
CA VAL A 195 1.30 10.33 -28.49
C VAL A 195 1.95 9.53 -29.61
N GLY A 196 1.62 9.84 -30.87
CA GLY A 196 2.26 9.22 -32.03
C GLY A 196 3.76 9.47 -32.06
N ALA A 197 4.19 10.71 -31.82
CA ALA A 197 5.62 11.05 -31.76
C ALA A 197 6.36 10.34 -30.62
N ILE A 198 5.75 10.23 -29.43
CA ILE A 198 6.30 9.46 -28.30
C ILE A 198 6.51 8.00 -28.71
N PHE A 199 5.51 7.41 -29.38
CA PHE A 199 5.62 6.03 -29.84
C PHE A 199 6.73 5.85 -30.88
N GLU A 200 6.79 6.73 -31.88
CA GLU A 200 7.85 6.71 -32.91
C GLU A 200 9.25 6.82 -32.30
N GLU A 201 9.41 7.68 -31.29
CA GLU A 201 10.69 7.89 -30.60
C GLU A 201 11.08 6.72 -29.68
N CYS A 202 10.09 6.10 -29.00
CA CYS A 202 10.33 5.17 -27.90
C CYS A 202 10.18 3.68 -28.23
N CYS A 203 9.51 3.33 -29.31
CA CYS A 203 9.14 1.94 -29.58
C CYS A 203 9.89 1.33 -30.78
N GLY A 204 10.57 2.13 -31.60
CA GLY A 204 11.35 1.67 -32.74
C GLY A 204 10.57 0.79 -33.75
N ASP A 205 11.29 0.09 -34.62
CA ASP A 205 10.69 -0.75 -35.68
C ASP A 205 9.96 -2.00 -35.12
N GLU A 206 10.43 -2.51 -33.98
CA GLU A 206 9.84 -3.69 -33.33
C GLU A 206 8.65 -3.34 -32.42
N GLY A 207 8.31 -2.06 -32.25
CA GLY A 207 7.18 -1.60 -31.46
C GLY A 207 7.28 -1.92 -29.96
N CYS A 208 6.40 -1.32 -29.18
CA CYS A 208 6.29 -1.61 -27.76
C CYS A 208 5.32 -2.80 -27.54
N PRO A 209 5.71 -3.87 -26.82
CA PRO A 209 4.90 -5.09 -26.71
C PRO A 209 3.50 -4.86 -26.14
N VAL A 210 3.40 -4.04 -25.09
CA VAL A 210 2.12 -3.73 -24.45
C VAL A 210 1.30 -2.79 -25.32
N TRP A 211 1.94 -1.85 -26.00
CA TRP A 211 1.26 -0.95 -26.94
C TRP A 211 0.58 -1.71 -28.07
N ARG A 212 1.27 -2.69 -28.67
CA ARG A 212 0.67 -3.60 -29.68
C ARG A 212 -0.50 -4.39 -29.09
N ALA A 213 -0.33 -4.95 -27.90
CA ALA A 213 -1.39 -5.71 -27.25
C ALA A 213 -2.65 -4.85 -26.98
N ILE A 214 -2.48 -3.58 -26.57
CA ILE A 214 -3.60 -2.65 -26.38
C ILE A 214 -4.26 -2.34 -27.74
N GLY A 215 -3.49 -2.16 -28.81
CA GLY A 215 -4.01 -2.00 -30.17
C GLY A 215 -4.86 -3.21 -30.60
N ASP A 216 -4.33 -4.42 -30.42
CA ASP A 216 -5.00 -5.67 -30.75
C ASP A 216 -6.31 -5.84 -29.94
N GLU A 217 -6.29 -5.50 -28.65
CA GLU A 217 -7.45 -5.60 -27.76
C GLU A 217 -8.55 -4.57 -28.10
N LEU A 218 -8.17 -3.33 -28.43
CA LEU A 218 -9.13 -2.24 -28.66
C LEU A 218 -9.68 -2.21 -30.09
N PHE A 219 -8.92 -2.67 -31.09
CA PHE A 219 -9.26 -2.51 -32.51
C PHE A 219 -9.37 -3.82 -33.29
N GLY A 220 -9.03 -4.97 -32.68
CA GLY A 220 -9.36 -6.28 -33.22
C GLY A 220 -8.58 -6.65 -34.48
N GLY A 221 -7.27 -6.89 -34.33
CA GLY A 221 -6.42 -7.82 -35.10
C GLY A 221 -6.29 -7.73 -36.63
N ASP A 222 -7.19 -7.05 -37.35
CA ASP A 222 -7.19 -6.99 -38.82
C ASP A 222 -6.56 -5.67 -39.35
N ASP A 223 -6.45 -4.64 -38.52
CA ASP A 223 -5.75 -3.38 -38.81
C ASP A 223 -4.46 -3.29 -37.96
N GLU A 224 -3.46 -4.11 -38.29
CA GLU A 224 -2.13 -4.17 -37.63
C GLU A 224 -1.36 -2.82 -37.63
N GLU A 225 -1.86 -1.78 -38.32
CA GLU A 225 -1.20 -0.48 -38.50
C GLU A 225 -1.75 0.69 -37.65
N GLU A 226 -2.96 0.60 -37.06
CA GLU A 226 -3.53 1.69 -36.25
C GLU A 226 -3.49 1.37 -34.75
N ALA A 227 -2.33 1.59 -34.14
CA ALA A 227 -2.19 1.49 -32.70
C ALA A 227 -2.95 2.63 -31.98
N PRO A 228 -3.30 2.51 -30.67
CA PRO A 228 -4.16 3.47 -29.97
C PRO A 228 -3.44 4.80 -29.74
N LEU A 229 -3.44 5.69 -30.75
CA LEU A 229 -3.00 7.08 -30.59
C LEU A 229 -3.93 7.86 -29.65
N ASP A 230 -5.06 7.27 -29.28
CA ASP A 230 -6.07 7.84 -28.41
C ASP A 230 -6.03 7.23 -27.00
N LEU A 231 -5.31 7.88 -26.09
CA LEU A 231 -5.15 7.45 -24.70
C LEU A 231 -6.44 7.52 -23.88
N CYS A 232 -7.48 8.22 -24.36
CA CYS A 232 -8.71 8.39 -23.61
C CYS A 232 -9.42 7.05 -23.32
N HIS A 233 -9.09 5.99 -24.07
CA HIS A 233 -9.65 4.66 -23.88
C HIS A 233 -8.72 3.66 -23.19
N VAL A 234 -7.53 4.10 -22.77
CA VAL A 234 -6.50 3.20 -22.23
C VAL A 234 -6.54 3.17 -20.70
N ARG A 235 -6.40 1.97 -20.12
CA ARG A 235 -6.49 1.73 -18.66
C ARG A 235 -5.58 2.69 -17.88
N GLY A 236 -6.19 3.46 -16.97
CA GLY A 236 -5.50 4.37 -16.07
C GLY A 236 -5.16 5.74 -16.67
N SER A 237 -5.47 6.00 -17.95
CA SER A 237 -5.45 7.33 -18.55
C SER A 237 -6.85 7.95 -18.52
N VAL A 238 -6.93 9.28 -18.41
CA VAL A 238 -8.20 10.01 -18.27
C VAL A 238 -8.13 11.30 -19.08
N CYS A 239 -9.18 11.53 -19.87
CA CYS A 239 -9.40 12.77 -20.60
C CYS A 239 -10.60 13.55 -20.05
N ASP A 240 -10.52 14.88 -20.08
CA ASP A 240 -11.64 15.75 -19.72
C ASP A 240 -12.75 15.76 -20.78
N GLU A 241 -13.79 16.57 -20.57
CA GLU A 241 -14.93 16.68 -21.47
C GLU A 241 -14.57 17.20 -22.87
N GLU A 242 -13.45 17.90 -23.00
CA GLU A 242 -12.96 18.49 -24.25
C GLU A 242 -11.98 17.56 -24.99
N GLY A 243 -11.66 16.40 -24.43
CA GLY A 243 -10.72 15.44 -25.01
C GLY A 243 -9.24 15.76 -24.71
N HIS A 244 -8.96 16.58 -23.70
CA HIS A 244 -7.59 16.82 -23.23
C HIS A 244 -7.19 15.79 -22.17
N ALA A 245 -5.98 15.24 -22.26
CA ALA A 245 -5.45 14.34 -21.24
C ALA A 245 -5.21 15.09 -19.92
N VAL A 246 -5.85 14.60 -18.86
CA VAL A 246 -5.66 15.06 -17.47
C VAL A 246 -4.77 14.07 -16.71
N ARG A 247 -4.88 12.78 -17.04
CA ARG A 247 -4.01 11.73 -16.51
C ARG A 247 -3.52 10.86 -17.65
N ILE A 248 -2.22 10.62 -17.68
CA ILE A 248 -1.58 9.69 -18.61
C ILE A 248 -0.92 8.59 -17.78
N ASN A 249 -1.29 7.34 -18.06
CA ASN A 249 -0.63 6.16 -17.53
C ASN A 249 -0.06 5.34 -18.69
N MET A 250 1.26 5.32 -18.80
CA MET A 250 2.02 4.49 -19.74
C MET A 250 2.98 3.55 -19.01
N ALA A 251 2.66 3.20 -17.76
CA ALA A 251 3.52 2.34 -16.97
C ALA A 251 3.58 0.92 -17.53
N GLY A 252 4.78 0.35 -17.62
CA GLY A 252 4.98 -1.01 -18.14
C GLY A 252 4.82 -1.15 -19.65
N TRP A 253 4.76 -0.06 -20.40
CA TRP A 253 4.44 -0.14 -21.84
C TRP A 253 5.59 -0.67 -22.69
N GLY A 254 6.80 -0.73 -22.13
CA GLY A 254 8.02 -1.13 -22.82
C GLY A 254 8.67 0.01 -23.59
N LEU A 255 8.42 1.27 -23.19
CA LEU A 255 9.03 2.46 -23.78
C LEU A 255 10.55 2.42 -23.57
N ALA A 256 11.34 2.65 -24.61
CA ALA A 256 12.81 2.66 -24.54
C ALA A 256 13.38 3.84 -25.34
N CYS A 257 13.59 4.97 -24.67
CA CYS A 257 14.01 6.24 -25.28
C CYS A 257 14.59 7.20 -24.24
N GLU A 258 15.22 8.27 -24.70
CA GLU A 258 15.34 9.48 -23.88
C GLU A 258 13.95 10.07 -23.62
N MET A 259 13.71 10.60 -22.42
CA MET A 259 12.42 11.19 -22.05
C MET A 259 11.95 12.24 -23.10
N PRO A 260 10.81 12.05 -23.78
CA PRO A 260 10.32 12.93 -24.84
C PRO A 260 9.63 14.17 -24.27
N VAL A 261 10.38 15.01 -23.54
CA VAL A 261 9.87 16.15 -22.78
C VAL A 261 9.10 17.14 -23.66
N GLU A 262 9.53 17.37 -24.91
CA GLU A 262 8.85 18.29 -25.83
C GLU A 262 7.45 17.79 -26.24
N GLU A 263 7.25 16.48 -26.27
CA GLU A 263 5.95 15.88 -26.57
C GLU A 263 5.02 15.98 -25.37
N PHE A 264 5.51 15.70 -24.16
CA PHE A 264 4.71 15.89 -22.95
C PHE A 264 4.29 17.35 -22.71
N LYS A 265 5.05 18.33 -23.20
CA LYS A 265 4.65 19.76 -23.16
C LYS A 265 3.39 20.06 -23.97
N LYS A 266 2.96 19.17 -24.87
CA LYS A 266 1.75 19.35 -25.69
C LYS A 266 0.45 19.03 -24.93
N PHE A 267 0.52 18.54 -23.70
CA PHE A 267 -0.63 18.23 -22.83
C PHE A 267 -0.83 19.32 -21.74
N PRO A 268 -1.48 20.45 -22.04
CA PRO A 268 -1.55 21.61 -21.15
C PRO A 268 -2.39 21.39 -19.89
N LYS A 269 -3.29 20.40 -19.89
CA LYS A 269 -4.16 20.07 -18.75
C LYS A 269 -3.67 18.88 -17.92
N LEU A 270 -2.49 18.34 -18.24
CA LEU A 270 -1.96 17.16 -17.57
C LEU A 270 -1.70 17.44 -16.08
N GLU A 271 -2.32 16.63 -15.22
CA GLU A 271 -2.22 16.67 -13.76
C GLU A 271 -1.42 15.51 -13.20
N LYS A 272 -1.54 14.31 -13.82
CA LYS A 272 -0.87 13.09 -13.39
C LYS A 272 -0.20 12.40 -14.57
N LEU A 273 1.09 12.12 -14.43
CA LEU A 273 1.88 11.40 -15.43
C LEU A 273 2.59 10.21 -14.79
N ASP A 274 2.30 9.01 -15.29
CA ASP A 274 2.94 7.76 -14.87
C ASP A 274 3.64 7.08 -16.05
N LEU A 275 4.96 6.97 -15.95
CA LEU A 275 5.86 6.34 -16.91
C LEU A 275 6.65 5.18 -16.29
N SER A 276 6.20 4.67 -15.14
CA SER A 276 6.95 3.70 -14.35
C SER A 276 7.16 2.36 -15.07
N HIS A 277 8.18 1.59 -14.71
CA HIS A 277 8.47 0.26 -15.28
C HIS A 277 8.69 0.31 -16.80
N ASN A 278 9.58 1.18 -17.26
CA ASN A 278 9.98 1.30 -18.65
C ASN A 278 11.52 1.38 -18.74
N ALA A 279 12.06 1.66 -19.93
CA ALA A 279 13.47 1.95 -20.18
C ALA A 279 13.63 3.41 -20.65
N VAL A 280 12.89 4.33 -20.01
CA VAL A 280 12.99 5.77 -20.31
C VAL A 280 14.22 6.34 -19.60
N GLY A 281 15.14 6.91 -20.37
CA GLY A 281 16.37 7.51 -19.89
C GLY A 281 16.38 9.04 -19.91
N GLY A 282 17.55 9.56 -19.60
CA GLY A 282 17.85 10.99 -19.61
C GLY A 282 18.05 11.57 -18.22
N LYS A 283 18.59 12.79 -18.18
CA LYS A 283 18.99 13.43 -16.94
C LYS A 283 17.80 14.00 -16.17
N VAL A 284 17.67 13.64 -14.90
CA VAL A 284 16.60 14.12 -14.01
C VAL A 284 16.52 15.65 -13.97
N GLU A 285 17.64 16.37 -13.98
CA GLU A 285 17.63 17.84 -13.97
C GLU A 285 17.05 18.45 -15.26
N ASP A 286 17.23 17.77 -16.39
CA ASP A 286 16.74 18.22 -17.70
C ASP A 286 15.26 17.83 -17.86
N ILE A 287 14.90 16.61 -17.44
CA ILE A 287 13.51 16.11 -17.43
C ILE A 287 12.63 17.01 -16.57
N LEU A 288 12.94 17.13 -15.27
CA LEU A 288 12.15 17.95 -14.36
C LEU A 288 12.20 19.44 -14.74
N GLY A 289 13.36 19.90 -15.26
CA GLY A 289 13.52 21.26 -15.79
C GLY A 289 12.57 21.56 -16.94
N GLY A 290 12.41 20.63 -17.89
CA GLY A 290 11.54 20.80 -19.03
C GLY A 290 10.06 20.57 -18.71
N LEU A 291 9.73 19.63 -17.80
CA LEU A 291 8.35 19.42 -17.33
C LEU A 291 7.83 20.56 -16.45
N THR A 292 8.69 21.48 -15.99
CA THR A 292 8.28 22.67 -15.21
C THR A 292 7.26 23.57 -15.93
N SER A 293 7.10 23.45 -17.26
CA SER A 293 6.04 24.17 -18.01
C SER A 293 4.63 23.61 -17.81
N LEU A 294 4.49 22.35 -17.36
CA LEU A 294 3.20 21.71 -17.08
C LEU A 294 2.69 22.19 -15.72
N ARG A 295 1.90 23.26 -15.74
CA ARG A 295 1.51 23.98 -14.51
C ARG A 295 0.49 23.25 -13.64
N ASN A 296 -0.25 22.32 -14.23
CA ASN A 296 -1.26 21.54 -13.54
C ASN A 296 -0.70 20.21 -13.01
N LEU A 297 0.52 19.84 -13.39
CA LEU A 297 1.13 18.59 -12.96
C LEU A 297 1.31 18.62 -11.45
N VAL A 298 0.64 17.70 -10.76
CA VAL A 298 0.71 17.53 -9.30
C VAL A 298 1.34 16.18 -8.93
N GLU A 299 1.39 15.24 -9.85
CA GLU A 299 1.90 13.90 -9.64
C GLU A 299 2.74 13.46 -10.84
N PHE A 300 3.98 13.10 -10.56
CA PHE A 300 4.89 12.53 -11.55
C PHE A 300 5.50 11.24 -10.99
N ARG A 301 5.28 10.15 -11.72
CA ARG A 301 5.83 8.83 -11.43
C ARG A 301 6.63 8.35 -12.63
N ALA A 302 7.87 7.99 -12.40
CA ALA A 302 8.74 7.36 -13.38
C ALA A 302 9.70 6.39 -12.68
N SER A 303 9.16 5.59 -11.75
CA SER A 303 9.97 4.60 -11.05
C SER A 303 10.38 3.45 -11.97
N ASP A 304 11.48 2.76 -11.69
CA ASP A 304 11.96 1.61 -12.46
C ASP A 304 12.15 1.96 -13.95
N ASN A 305 13.15 2.81 -14.20
CA ASN A 305 13.53 3.36 -15.49
C ASN A 305 15.06 3.57 -15.56
N ASP A 306 15.56 4.10 -16.67
CA ASP A 306 16.99 4.36 -16.92
C ASP A 306 17.34 5.86 -16.69
N ILE A 307 16.59 6.58 -15.85
CA ILE A 307 16.82 8.02 -15.59
C ILE A 307 18.10 8.22 -14.78
N ASP A 308 19.00 9.06 -15.26
CA ASP A 308 20.26 9.38 -14.60
C ASP A 308 20.33 10.86 -14.17
N GLY A 309 21.54 11.37 -13.95
CA GLY A 309 21.76 12.78 -13.61
C GLY A 309 21.75 13.07 -12.12
N PHE A 310 21.59 14.35 -11.76
CA PHE A 310 21.83 14.85 -10.41
C PHE A 310 20.62 15.59 -9.82
N VAL A 311 20.15 15.12 -8.65
CA VAL A 311 19.01 15.75 -7.95
C VAL A 311 19.33 17.09 -7.30
N ASP A 312 20.60 17.46 -7.13
CA ASP A 312 21.00 18.70 -6.46
C ASP A 312 20.84 19.98 -7.32
N SER A 313 20.33 19.82 -8.54
CA SER A 313 20.07 20.91 -9.48
C SER A 313 18.94 21.86 -9.02
N LEU A 314 19.10 23.15 -9.34
CA LEU A 314 18.04 24.15 -9.18
C LEU A 314 16.78 23.81 -10.01
N ALA A 315 16.90 23.03 -11.07
CA ALA A 315 15.76 22.57 -11.86
C ALA A 315 14.81 21.70 -11.02
N VAL A 316 15.35 20.77 -10.24
CA VAL A 316 14.60 19.88 -9.33
C VAL A 316 13.84 20.72 -8.30
N CYS A 317 14.50 21.68 -7.66
CA CYS A 317 13.83 22.58 -6.71
C CYS A 317 12.73 23.43 -7.37
N ARG A 318 12.95 23.91 -8.60
CA ARG A 318 11.93 24.70 -9.32
C ARG A 318 10.71 23.85 -9.66
N PHE A 319 10.93 22.60 -10.08
CA PHE A 319 9.88 21.65 -10.37
C PHE A 319 9.09 21.30 -9.11
N ALA A 320 9.76 20.89 -8.02
CA ALA A 320 9.11 20.51 -6.76
C ALA A 320 8.29 21.64 -6.10
N ARG A 321 8.63 22.90 -6.38
CA ARG A 321 7.87 24.08 -5.91
C ARG A 321 6.59 24.35 -6.69
N ARG A 322 6.31 23.61 -7.78
CA ARG A 322 5.14 23.79 -8.65
C ARG A 322 3.99 22.87 -8.24
N ASN A 323 3.30 23.19 -7.16
CA ASN A 323 2.10 22.46 -6.71
C ASN A 323 2.24 20.92 -6.75
N MET A 324 3.46 20.40 -6.70
CA MET A 324 3.75 18.98 -6.76
C MET A 324 3.37 18.39 -5.43
N THR A 325 2.57 17.33 -5.48
CA THR A 325 2.14 16.56 -4.32
C THR A 325 2.95 15.28 -4.21
N THR A 326 3.18 14.61 -5.34
CA THR A 326 3.88 13.33 -5.42
C THR A 326 4.97 13.37 -6.47
N LEU A 327 6.19 13.03 -6.04
CA LEU A 327 7.32 12.78 -6.93
C LEU A 327 7.86 11.38 -6.64
N ASN A 328 7.67 10.46 -7.59
CA ASN A 328 8.22 9.12 -7.53
C ASN A 328 9.23 8.89 -8.67
N LEU A 329 10.49 8.70 -8.30
CA LEU A 329 11.61 8.38 -9.18
C LEU A 329 12.40 7.20 -8.61
N GLU A 330 11.75 6.27 -7.91
CA GLU A 330 12.41 5.09 -7.35
C GLU A 330 13.07 4.22 -8.44
N LEU A 331 14.08 3.43 -8.09
CA LEU A 331 14.71 2.45 -8.97
C LEU A 331 15.17 3.07 -10.31
N ASN A 332 16.05 4.05 -10.24
CA ASN A 332 16.69 4.70 -11.39
C ASN A 332 18.20 4.85 -11.11
N ASP A 333 18.95 5.50 -12.00
CA ASP A 333 20.40 5.74 -11.87
C ASP A 333 20.74 7.16 -11.36
N ILE A 334 19.80 7.79 -10.63
CA ILE A 334 19.91 9.17 -10.15
C ILE A 334 20.98 9.28 -9.06
N GLN A 335 21.76 10.36 -9.11
CA GLN A 335 22.90 10.61 -8.22
C GLN A 335 22.83 11.98 -7.55
N GLY A 336 23.82 12.24 -6.70
CA GLY A 336 24.03 13.54 -6.08
C GLY A 336 23.33 13.74 -4.75
N PRO A 337 23.69 14.81 -4.02
CA PRO A 337 23.12 15.06 -2.71
C PRO A 337 21.65 15.48 -2.79
N LEU A 338 20.86 14.99 -1.84
CA LEU A 338 19.48 15.44 -1.65
C LEU A 338 19.41 16.96 -1.43
N PRO A 339 18.77 17.75 -2.31
CA PRO A 339 18.66 19.18 -2.12
C PRO A 339 17.69 19.50 -0.98
N GLY A 340 18.11 20.39 -0.08
CA GLY A 340 17.32 20.78 1.09
C GLY A 340 15.92 21.34 0.79
N CYS A 341 15.72 21.87 -0.41
CA CYS A 341 14.44 22.43 -0.86
C CYS A 341 13.31 21.40 -0.90
N LEU A 342 13.61 20.10 -1.06
CA LEU A 342 12.59 19.05 -1.08
C LEU A 342 11.97 18.83 0.31
N PHE A 343 12.63 19.29 1.38
CA PHE A 343 12.27 19.03 2.77
C PHE A 343 11.92 20.30 3.57
N ASP A 344 12.02 21.47 2.93
CA ASP A 344 11.66 22.74 3.55
C ASP A 344 10.15 23.04 3.40
N ASN A 345 9.73 24.26 3.72
CA ASN A 345 8.34 24.70 3.61
C ASN A 345 8.03 25.44 2.30
N THR A 346 8.90 25.33 1.29
CA THR A 346 8.72 25.97 -0.02
C THR A 346 8.00 25.08 -1.03
N THR A 347 7.82 23.80 -0.73
CA THR A 347 7.14 22.81 -1.57
C THR A 347 5.78 22.41 -1.00
N THR A 348 4.94 21.82 -1.85
CA THR A 348 3.65 21.21 -1.51
C THR A 348 3.74 19.67 -1.46
N LEU A 349 4.96 19.12 -1.52
CA LEU A 349 5.21 17.69 -1.59
C LEU A 349 4.69 17.01 -0.33
N LYS A 350 3.77 16.07 -0.53
CA LYS A 350 3.33 15.11 0.48
C LYS A 350 4.15 13.84 0.40
N GLU A 351 4.53 13.44 -0.80
CA GLU A 351 5.19 12.17 -1.06
C GLU A 351 6.45 12.37 -1.89
N LEU A 352 7.57 11.86 -1.37
CA LEU A 352 8.85 11.87 -2.05
C LEU A 352 9.45 10.46 -2.03
N HIS A 353 9.55 9.86 -3.20
CA HIS A 353 10.05 8.51 -3.38
C HIS A 353 11.24 8.52 -4.32
N LEU A 354 12.44 8.27 -3.79
CA LEU A 354 13.71 8.21 -4.53
C LEU A 354 14.52 6.96 -4.18
N GLY A 355 13.91 5.97 -3.51
CA GLY A 355 14.53 4.68 -3.18
C GLY A 355 15.18 3.99 -4.38
N GLY A 356 16.20 3.18 -4.15
CA GLY A 356 16.88 2.40 -5.19
C GLY A 356 17.76 3.20 -6.16
N ASN A 357 18.08 4.46 -5.87
CA ASN A 357 18.97 5.30 -6.67
C ASN A 357 20.42 5.31 -6.12
N ASN A 358 21.36 5.98 -6.79
CA ASN A 358 22.76 6.07 -6.36
C ASN A 358 23.11 7.45 -5.75
N LEU A 359 22.33 7.90 -4.77
CA LEU A 359 22.52 9.22 -4.16
C LEU A 359 23.85 9.33 -3.40
N SER A 360 24.25 8.26 -2.69
CA SER A 360 25.53 8.14 -1.97
C SER A 360 25.90 9.36 -1.12
N SER A 361 24.90 10.05 -0.56
CA SER A 361 25.03 11.33 0.16
C SER A 361 24.55 11.23 1.61
N THR A 362 24.54 12.34 2.35
CA THR A 362 23.88 12.41 3.66
C THR A 362 22.44 12.91 3.55
N LEU A 363 21.58 12.59 4.51
CA LEU A 363 20.30 13.28 4.69
C LEU A 363 20.55 14.76 5.07
N PRO A 364 19.82 15.73 4.48
CA PRO A 364 20.01 17.13 4.80
C PRO A 364 19.41 17.48 6.18
N ASP A 365 20.07 18.34 6.96
CA ASP A 365 19.62 18.74 8.31
C ASP A 365 18.78 20.04 8.26
N VAL A 366 17.80 20.10 7.35
CA VAL A 366 16.98 21.31 7.08
C VAL A 366 15.47 21.05 7.07
N PHE A 367 15.04 19.95 7.67
CA PHE A 367 13.62 19.58 7.74
C PHE A 367 12.80 20.66 8.47
N SER A 368 11.76 21.18 7.79
CA SER A 368 10.93 22.27 8.30
C SER A 368 9.70 21.79 9.06
N VAL A 369 9.34 22.50 10.13
CA VAL A 369 8.11 22.24 10.91
C VAL A 369 6.83 22.42 10.08
N ASN A 370 6.91 23.28 9.06
CA ASN A 370 5.81 23.58 8.15
C ASN A 370 5.89 22.77 6.84
N SER A 371 6.72 21.72 6.78
CA SER A 371 6.74 20.82 5.63
C SER A 371 5.39 20.10 5.50
N THR A 372 5.01 19.81 4.25
CA THR A 372 3.78 19.07 3.92
C THR A 372 4.01 17.56 3.79
N LEU A 373 5.26 17.09 3.91
CA LEU A 373 5.63 15.69 3.72
C LEU A 373 4.93 14.76 4.71
N GLU A 374 4.28 13.75 4.14
CA GLU A 374 3.58 12.65 4.79
C GLU A 374 4.33 11.32 4.58
N ALA A 375 5.00 11.12 3.44
CA ALA A 375 5.80 9.94 3.15
C ALA A 375 7.16 10.28 2.54
N ILE A 376 8.21 9.60 3.01
CA ILE A 376 9.58 9.68 2.48
C ILE A 376 10.10 8.26 2.25
N SER A 377 10.49 7.96 1.02
CA SER A 377 11.09 6.71 0.60
C SER A 377 12.48 6.96 0.00
N LEU A 378 13.53 6.50 0.69
CA LEU A 378 14.94 6.67 0.33
C LEU A 378 15.77 5.40 0.63
N GLU A 379 15.15 4.24 0.54
CA GLU A 379 15.81 2.95 0.75
C GLU A 379 16.84 2.65 -0.33
N GLY A 380 17.91 1.91 0.00
CA GLY A 380 18.86 1.46 -1.02
C GLY A 380 19.68 2.57 -1.69
N CYS A 381 19.64 3.81 -1.18
CA CYS A 381 20.25 4.97 -1.84
C CYS A 381 21.75 5.20 -1.57
N GLY A 382 22.40 4.28 -0.85
CA GLY A 382 23.78 4.43 -0.40
C GLY A 382 23.98 5.57 0.62
N LEU A 383 22.92 6.05 1.28
CA LEU A 383 22.97 7.19 2.19
C LEU A 383 23.91 6.93 3.37
N THR A 384 24.69 7.93 3.75
CA THR A 384 25.65 7.90 4.86
C THR A 384 25.34 8.95 5.92
N GLY A 385 26.12 8.99 7.00
CA GLY A 385 25.91 9.96 8.09
C GLY A 385 24.77 9.55 9.02
N ASN A 386 24.31 10.47 9.87
CA ASN A 386 23.28 10.19 10.86
C ASN A 386 21.88 10.50 10.32
N VAL A 387 20.86 9.86 10.88
CA VAL A 387 19.48 10.37 10.80
C VAL A 387 19.43 11.74 11.53
N PRO A 388 19.23 12.87 10.83
CA PRO A 388 19.35 14.19 11.43
C PRO A 388 18.29 14.41 12.51
N LYS A 389 18.62 15.12 13.59
CA LYS A 389 17.65 15.39 14.65
C LYS A 389 16.47 16.22 14.16
N SER A 390 16.70 17.09 13.17
CA SER A 390 15.64 17.92 12.59
C SER A 390 14.57 17.11 11.88
N ILE A 391 14.76 15.82 11.57
CA ILE A 391 13.70 14.98 10.98
C ILE A 391 12.42 14.95 11.84
N THR A 392 12.55 15.18 13.15
CA THR A 392 11.41 15.30 14.07
C THR A 392 10.57 16.55 13.84
N ASN A 393 11.04 17.50 13.03
CA ASN A 393 10.28 18.66 12.60
C ASN A 393 9.23 18.28 11.55
N LEU A 394 9.33 17.14 10.86
CA LEU A 394 8.31 16.71 9.90
C LEU A 394 7.06 16.22 10.64
N THR A 395 6.28 17.17 11.15
CA THR A 395 5.14 16.91 12.04
C THR A 395 3.97 16.20 11.37
N ARG A 396 3.96 16.10 10.04
CA ARG A 396 2.95 15.37 9.26
C ARG A 396 3.42 13.99 8.77
N LEU A 397 4.69 13.65 9.01
CA LEU A 397 5.28 12.43 8.50
C LEU A 397 4.60 11.20 9.11
N ARG A 398 4.08 10.34 8.24
CA ARG A 398 3.43 9.06 8.55
C ARG A 398 4.35 7.90 8.24
N THR A 399 5.07 7.97 7.13
CA THR A 399 5.89 6.87 6.61
C THR A 399 7.31 7.33 6.36
N LEU A 400 8.26 6.59 6.92
CA LEU A 400 9.68 6.83 6.75
C LEU A 400 10.41 5.52 6.39
N PHE A 401 10.86 5.42 5.14
CA PHE A 401 11.65 4.30 4.63
C PHE A 401 13.07 4.75 4.34
N LEU A 402 14.03 4.22 5.10
CA LEU A 402 15.48 4.48 4.96
C LEU A 402 16.29 3.17 4.98
N GLN A 403 15.65 2.02 4.75
CA GLN A 403 16.30 0.72 4.84
C GLN A 403 17.39 0.51 3.78
N GLU A 404 18.31 -0.43 4.04
CA GLU A 404 19.38 -0.82 3.12
C GLU A 404 20.27 0.38 2.72
N ASN A 405 20.65 1.19 3.71
CA ASN A 405 21.58 2.32 3.55
C ASN A 405 22.81 2.15 4.46
N ASN A 406 23.71 3.11 4.44
CA ASN A 406 24.91 3.15 5.30
C ASN A 406 24.77 4.16 6.47
N LEU A 407 23.54 4.39 6.95
CA LEU A 407 23.28 5.37 8.02
C LEU A 407 23.91 4.92 9.35
N THR A 408 24.47 5.87 10.08
CA THR A 408 25.20 5.68 11.34
C THR A 408 24.55 6.44 12.50
N GLY A 409 25.19 6.39 13.67
CA GLY A 409 24.77 7.19 14.83
C GLY A 409 23.60 6.54 15.57
N ARG A 410 22.82 7.36 16.28
CA ARG A 410 21.70 6.91 17.11
C ARG A 410 20.39 7.44 16.53
N VAL A 411 19.34 6.65 16.62
CA VAL A 411 17.98 7.12 16.35
C VAL A 411 17.52 7.99 17.52
N ASN A 412 16.94 9.15 17.24
CA ASN A 412 16.46 10.07 18.25
C ASN A 412 15.11 9.61 18.81
N ASP A 413 14.99 9.44 20.12
CA ASP A 413 13.74 9.06 20.79
C ASP A 413 12.54 9.94 20.43
N ASN A 414 12.76 11.23 20.14
CA ASN A 414 11.67 12.13 19.78
C ASN A 414 11.03 11.83 18.41
N LEU A 415 11.64 10.98 17.57
CA LEU A 415 11.04 10.56 16.30
C LEU A 415 9.69 9.86 16.52
N PHE A 416 9.61 8.95 17.49
CA PHE A 416 8.40 8.16 17.78
C PHE A 416 7.41 8.88 18.71
N LYS A 417 7.66 10.14 19.05
CA LYS A 417 6.72 11.02 19.76
C LYS A 417 5.85 11.85 18.81
N SER A 418 6.01 11.69 17.51
CA SER A 418 5.14 12.30 16.51
C SER A 418 3.71 11.78 16.68
N ASP A 419 2.72 12.66 16.53
CA ASP A 419 1.30 12.31 16.53
C ASP A 419 0.86 11.62 15.22
N PHE A 420 1.70 11.66 14.18
CA PHE A 420 1.35 11.19 12.84
C PHE A 420 2.18 10.01 12.35
N LEU A 421 3.35 9.73 12.95
CA LEU A 421 4.24 8.69 12.48
C LEU A 421 3.64 7.29 12.72
N ARG A 422 3.48 6.50 11.66
CA ARG A 422 2.87 5.17 11.67
C ARG A 422 3.89 4.08 11.36
N ILE A 423 4.69 4.28 10.32
CA ILE A 423 5.59 3.25 9.78
C ILE A 423 7.01 3.80 9.69
N VAL A 424 7.95 3.09 10.30
CA VAL A 424 9.37 3.42 10.27
C VAL A 424 10.17 2.17 9.90
N ASN A 425 10.87 2.24 8.77
CA ASN A 425 11.78 1.19 8.34
C ASN A 425 13.21 1.71 8.24
N LEU A 426 14.07 1.24 9.13
CA LEU A 426 15.50 1.55 9.21
C LEU A 426 16.36 0.29 9.08
N ARG A 427 15.80 -0.80 8.56
CA ARG A 427 16.48 -2.09 8.40
C ARG A 427 17.78 -1.97 7.61
N GLY A 428 18.77 -2.83 7.86
CA GLY A 428 19.95 -2.95 7.01
C GLY A 428 20.79 -1.67 6.97
N ASN A 429 21.12 -1.15 8.15
CA ASN A 429 21.92 0.07 8.31
C ASN A 429 23.04 -0.16 9.34
N ASN A 430 23.80 0.90 9.63
CA ASN A 430 24.88 0.89 10.62
C ASN A 430 24.50 1.69 11.89
N LEU A 431 23.21 1.70 12.25
CA LEU A 431 22.70 2.42 13.41
C LEU A 431 23.14 1.75 14.71
N THR A 432 23.42 2.56 15.73
CA THR A 432 24.04 2.13 16.98
C THR A 432 23.29 2.67 18.19
N GLY A 433 23.69 2.23 19.38
CA GLY A 433 23.19 2.74 20.65
C GLY A 433 22.01 1.93 21.19
N LYS A 434 21.08 2.63 21.85
CA LYS A 434 19.89 2.06 22.49
C LYS A 434 18.72 2.17 21.52
N ILE A 435 17.81 1.18 21.53
CA ILE A 435 16.53 1.32 20.85
C ILE A 435 15.75 2.50 21.48
N PRO A 436 15.05 3.33 20.69
CA PRO A 436 14.19 4.39 21.23
C PRO A 436 13.12 3.87 22.18
N SER A 437 13.07 4.37 23.42
CA SER A 437 12.08 3.86 24.39
C SER A 437 10.64 4.22 24.03
N SER A 438 10.48 5.35 23.34
CA SER A 438 9.21 5.90 22.86
C SER A 438 8.47 5.00 21.87
N ILE A 439 9.12 4.01 21.25
CA ILE A 439 8.44 3.05 20.36
C ILE A 439 7.31 2.33 21.11
N ALA A 440 7.58 1.84 22.32
CA ALA A 440 6.57 1.14 23.12
C ALA A 440 5.53 2.10 23.73
N GLU A 441 5.80 3.40 23.77
CA GLU A 441 4.92 4.41 24.38
C GLU A 441 4.06 5.16 23.33
N SER A 442 4.37 4.99 22.04
CA SER A 442 3.73 5.75 20.97
C SER A 442 2.30 5.27 20.76
N PRO A 443 1.30 6.17 20.78
CA PRO A 443 -0.10 5.79 20.58
C PRO A 443 -0.42 5.52 19.10
N VAL A 444 0.46 5.88 18.18
CA VAL A 444 0.15 5.90 16.75
C VAL A 444 1.06 5.03 15.90
N VAL A 445 2.28 4.75 16.36
CA VAL A 445 3.21 3.93 15.58
C VAL A 445 2.70 2.49 15.52
N MET A 446 2.65 1.94 14.31
CA MET A 446 2.13 0.61 14.00
C MET A 446 3.25 -0.37 13.65
N THR A 447 4.25 0.10 12.89
CA THR A 447 5.30 -0.75 12.35
C THR A 447 6.67 -0.11 12.55
N VAL A 448 7.57 -0.85 13.21
CA VAL A 448 8.96 -0.44 13.39
C VAL A 448 9.89 -1.59 13.03
N LEU A 449 10.70 -1.36 11.99
CA LEU A 449 11.69 -2.31 11.50
C LEU A 449 13.10 -1.74 11.71
N LEU A 450 13.88 -2.35 12.60
CA LEU A 450 15.26 -1.99 12.93
C LEU A 450 16.24 -3.16 12.68
N ASP A 451 15.81 -4.18 11.95
CA ASP A 451 16.58 -5.39 11.69
C ASP A 451 17.93 -5.09 11.02
N GLY A 452 18.95 -5.91 11.25
CA GLY A 452 20.24 -5.79 10.54
C GLY A 452 20.95 -4.47 10.83
N ASN A 453 21.02 -4.07 12.10
CA ASN A 453 21.72 -2.87 12.58
C ASN A 453 22.77 -3.24 13.64
N LYS A 454 23.30 -2.24 14.36
CA LYS A 454 24.27 -2.42 15.45
C LYS A 454 23.76 -1.89 16.79
N PHE A 455 22.45 -1.97 17.04
CA PHE A 455 21.88 -1.65 18.36
C PHE A 455 22.43 -2.60 19.42
N THR A 456 22.70 -2.08 20.63
CA THR A 456 23.40 -2.81 21.70
C THR A 456 22.66 -2.84 23.02
N LYS A 457 21.59 -2.04 23.15
CA LYS A 457 20.86 -1.86 24.40
C LYS A 457 19.36 -1.78 24.15
N VAL A 458 18.62 -2.51 24.96
CA VAL A 458 17.19 -2.36 25.12
C VAL A 458 16.90 -1.27 26.18
N PRO A 459 15.81 -0.49 26.04
CA PRO A 459 15.37 0.42 27.07
C PRO A 459 15.08 -0.23 28.41
N ASN A 460 15.60 0.36 29.50
CA ASN A 460 15.21 -0.03 30.86
C ASN A 460 13.68 0.08 31.08
N GLN A 461 13.01 1.02 30.40
CA GLN A 461 11.56 1.17 30.40
C GLN A 461 10.81 -0.06 29.84
N TRP A 462 11.48 -0.91 29.07
CA TRP A 462 10.88 -2.14 28.56
C TRP A 462 11.09 -3.33 29.51
N MET A 463 11.89 -3.13 30.58
CA MET A 463 12.24 -4.15 31.57
C MET A 463 11.43 -4.04 32.87
N ASP A 464 10.94 -2.85 33.22
CA ASP A 464 10.48 -2.54 34.58
C ASP A 464 9.01 -2.88 34.87
N GLY A 465 8.33 -3.61 33.97
CA GLY A 465 7.03 -4.26 34.22
C GLY A 465 5.89 -3.31 34.58
N ARG A 466 6.02 -2.01 34.32
CA ARG A 466 4.95 -1.00 34.52
C ARG A 466 3.97 -1.04 33.34
N GLU A 467 2.82 -0.40 33.50
CA GLU A 467 1.79 -0.18 32.45
C GLU A 467 2.27 0.66 31.23
N ALA A 468 3.58 0.91 31.11
CA ALA A 468 4.14 1.64 29.97
C ALA A 468 3.85 0.88 28.67
N GLY A 469 3.17 1.55 27.74
CA GLY A 469 2.86 0.99 26.41
C GLY A 469 1.53 0.26 26.25
N LEU A 470 0.67 0.23 27.27
CA LEU A 470 -0.68 -0.33 27.13
C LEU A 470 -1.60 0.47 26.18
N SER A 471 -1.19 1.66 25.73
CA SER A 471 -1.93 2.49 24.77
C SER A 471 -1.30 2.52 23.38
N THR A 472 -0.38 1.60 23.07
CA THR A 472 0.30 1.58 21.76
C THR A 472 -0.52 0.85 20.70
N ASN A 473 -0.39 1.31 19.45
CA ASN A 473 -0.90 0.64 18.26
C ASN A 473 0.18 -0.21 17.57
N LEU A 474 1.33 -0.43 18.20
CA LEU A 474 2.43 -1.18 17.63
C LEU A 474 2.02 -2.63 17.35
N GLY A 475 1.90 -2.97 16.06
CA GLY A 475 1.55 -4.29 15.56
C GLY A 475 2.76 -5.11 15.11
N LEU A 476 3.80 -4.47 14.59
CA LEU A 476 4.99 -5.15 14.08
C LEU A 476 6.27 -4.51 14.63
N LEU A 477 7.09 -5.33 15.29
CA LEU A 477 8.41 -4.93 15.77
C LEU A 477 9.51 -5.89 15.29
N GLY A 478 10.36 -5.41 14.38
CA GLY A 478 11.54 -6.11 13.88
C GLY A 478 12.83 -5.57 14.50
N LEU A 479 13.57 -6.42 15.20
CA LEU A 479 14.84 -6.11 15.89
C LEU A 479 15.91 -7.16 15.59
N SER A 480 15.69 -8.04 14.62
CA SER A 480 16.57 -9.17 14.33
C SER A 480 17.95 -8.72 13.86
N ALA A 481 18.95 -9.59 13.98
CA ALA A 481 20.31 -9.33 13.49
C ALA A 481 20.89 -7.99 14.03
N ASN A 482 20.91 -7.86 15.35
CA ASN A 482 21.51 -6.74 16.08
C ASN A 482 22.49 -7.28 17.15
N ASN A 483 23.04 -6.39 17.98
CA ASN A 483 23.92 -6.75 19.10
C ASN A 483 23.21 -6.55 20.46
N LEU A 484 21.88 -6.71 20.50
CA LEU A 484 21.08 -6.51 21.71
C LEU A 484 21.38 -7.61 22.73
N LYS A 485 21.44 -7.24 24.00
CA LYS A 485 21.81 -8.12 25.10
C LYS A 485 21.01 -7.84 26.36
N GLY A 486 21.10 -8.76 27.32
CA GLY A 486 20.34 -8.73 28.57
C GLY A 486 19.11 -9.62 28.49
N ASP A 487 18.24 -9.51 29.49
CA ASP A 487 17.05 -10.35 29.59
C ASP A 487 15.96 -9.94 28.58
N PHE A 488 14.94 -10.77 28.44
CA PHE A 488 13.78 -10.46 27.60
C PHE A 488 13.03 -9.21 28.13
N PRO A 489 12.73 -8.21 27.28
CA PRO A 489 11.94 -7.04 27.69
C PRO A 489 10.45 -7.38 27.84
N VAL A 490 10.03 -7.66 29.06
CA VAL A 490 8.66 -8.12 29.39
C VAL A 490 7.56 -7.18 28.90
N VAL A 491 7.81 -5.87 28.78
CA VAL A 491 6.83 -4.92 28.23
C VAL A 491 6.40 -5.29 26.81
N LEU A 492 7.30 -5.82 25.96
CA LEU A 492 6.94 -6.25 24.60
C LEU A 492 5.88 -7.35 24.64
N GLY A 493 5.95 -8.23 25.62
CA GLY A 493 4.95 -9.27 25.85
C GLY A 493 3.61 -8.73 26.34
N ARG A 494 3.51 -7.49 26.80
CA ARG A 494 2.23 -6.93 27.31
C ARG A 494 1.58 -5.94 26.35
N LEU A 495 2.21 -5.67 25.20
CA LEU A 495 1.64 -4.74 24.23
C LEU A 495 0.35 -5.31 23.65
N PRO A 496 -0.76 -4.56 23.68
CA PRO A 496 -2.09 -5.09 23.39
C PRO A 496 -2.27 -5.47 21.93
N ASN A 497 -1.57 -4.79 21.01
CA ASN A 497 -1.76 -4.94 19.56
C ASN A 497 -0.59 -5.61 18.86
N LEU A 498 0.47 -6.02 19.58
CA LEU A 498 1.68 -6.57 18.96
C LEU A 498 1.39 -7.94 18.35
N GLY A 499 1.21 -7.95 17.03
CA GLY A 499 0.95 -9.12 16.19
C GLY A 499 2.22 -9.91 15.88
N PHE A 500 3.33 -9.22 15.63
CA PHE A 500 4.56 -9.85 15.18
C PHE A 500 5.80 -9.26 15.84
N LEU A 501 6.60 -10.12 16.47
CA LEU A 501 7.86 -9.79 17.12
C LEU A 501 9.00 -10.64 16.55
N ASP A 502 10.04 -9.98 16.02
CA ASP A 502 11.27 -10.65 15.60
C ASP A 502 12.49 -10.08 16.33
N ILE A 503 13.08 -10.86 17.23
CA ILE A 503 14.34 -10.53 17.94
C ILE A 503 15.45 -11.55 17.66
N ARG A 504 15.31 -12.34 16.57
CA ARG A 504 16.29 -13.37 16.22
C ARG A 504 17.69 -12.83 16.00
N PHE A 505 18.70 -13.67 16.12
CA PHE A 505 20.10 -13.31 15.84
C PHE A 505 20.55 -12.10 16.66
N ASN A 506 20.41 -12.19 17.98
CA ASN A 506 20.89 -11.21 18.94
C ASN A 506 21.71 -11.93 20.04
N GLN A 507 21.99 -11.24 21.14
CA GLN A 507 22.72 -11.75 22.31
C GLN A 507 21.84 -11.69 23.57
N PHE A 508 20.52 -11.82 23.42
CA PHE A 508 19.61 -11.89 24.57
C PHE A 508 19.92 -13.12 25.41
N SER A 509 19.78 -12.99 26.73
CA SER A 509 20.12 -14.02 27.70
C SER A 509 19.06 -14.12 28.79
N GLY A 510 19.32 -14.92 29.83
CA GLY A 510 18.42 -15.05 30.96
C GLY A 510 17.17 -15.88 30.63
N PRO A 511 16.27 -16.06 31.60
CA PRO A 511 15.06 -16.83 31.42
C PRO A 511 14.03 -16.11 30.55
N LEU A 512 13.19 -16.90 29.87
CA LEU A 512 11.95 -16.40 29.30
C LEU A 512 11.01 -15.92 30.43
N PRO A 513 10.21 -14.86 30.23
CA PRO A 513 9.33 -14.34 31.27
C PRO A 513 8.23 -15.34 31.62
N ALA A 514 8.16 -15.72 32.91
CA ALA A 514 7.11 -16.57 33.48
C ALA A 514 5.90 -15.72 33.90
N GLU A 515 5.18 -15.18 32.92
CA GLU A 515 3.97 -14.38 33.14
C GLU A 515 2.84 -14.87 32.24
N THR A 516 1.62 -14.89 32.78
CA THR A 516 0.42 -15.30 32.05
C THR A 516 -0.11 -14.18 31.15
N GLY A 517 -0.76 -14.54 30.05
CA GLY A 517 -1.48 -13.57 29.21
C GLY A 517 -0.59 -12.60 28.44
N LEU A 518 0.69 -12.94 28.23
CA LEU A 518 1.55 -12.20 27.29
C LEU A 518 1.05 -12.38 25.85
N PHE A 519 1.45 -11.47 24.98
CA PHE A 519 1.24 -11.47 23.53
C PHE A 519 -0.23 -11.68 23.13
N PRO A 520 -1.16 -10.83 23.60
CA PRO A 520 -2.60 -11.06 23.46
C PRO A 520 -3.11 -11.10 22.01
N GLN A 521 -2.38 -10.54 21.05
CA GLN A 521 -2.76 -10.49 19.62
C GLN A 521 -1.67 -11.08 18.71
N ALA A 522 -0.64 -11.74 19.25
CA ALA A 522 0.47 -12.19 18.44
C ALA A 522 0.14 -13.39 17.55
N THR A 523 0.63 -13.36 16.32
CA THR A 523 0.64 -14.48 15.37
C THR A 523 2.07 -14.99 15.12
N GLY A 524 3.10 -14.20 15.44
CA GLY A 524 4.49 -14.61 15.27
C GLY A 524 5.41 -14.08 16.36
N ILE A 525 6.10 -14.99 17.07
CA ILE A 525 7.10 -14.66 18.10
C ILE A 525 8.41 -15.38 17.75
N LEU A 526 9.39 -14.62 17.25
CA LEU A 526 10.64 -15.17 16.74
C LEU A 526 11.82 -14.79 17.63
N LEU A 527 12.30 -15.73 18.44
CA LEU A 527 13.36 -15.55 19.44
C LEU A 527 14.63 -16.36 19.15
N SER A 528 14.67 -17.09 18.04
CA SER A 528 15.75 -18.01 17.70
C SER A 528 17.12 -17.35 17.51
N ASN A 529 18.19 -18.13 17.72
CA ASN A 529 19.58 -17.66 17.65
C ASN A 529 19.86 -16.53 18.66
N ASN A 530 19.62 -16.84 19.93
CA ASN A 530 19.96 -16.01 21.09
C ASN A 530 20.65 -16.89 22.15
N SER A 531 20.74 -16.43 23.40
CA SER A 531 21.30 -17.16 24.54
C SER A 531 20.30 -17.26 25.71
N PHE A 532 18.99 -17.26 25.42
CA PHE A 532 17.95 -17.51 26.43
C PHE A 532 18.20 -18.85 27.12
N ASN A 533 18.00 -18.91 28.43
CA ASN A 533 18.31 -20.07 29.26
C ASN A 533 17.18 -20.40 30.25
N GLY A 534 17.36 -21.46 31.05
CA GLY A 534 16.28 -21.96 31.90
C GLY A 534 15.21 -22.71 31.10
N SER A 535 14.08 -23.01 31.74
CA SER A 535 12.97 -23.74 31.13
C SER A 535 12.06 -22.83 30.31
N ILE A 536 11.29 -23.44 29.41
CA ILE A 536 10.11 -22.81 28.83
C ILE A 536 9.07 -22.72 29.96
N PRO A 537 8.53 -21.54 30.31
CA PRO A 537 7.58 -21.42 31.42
C PRO A 537 6.22 -22.06 31.10
N GLU A 538 5.59 -22.70 32.08
CA GLU A 538 4.22 -23.23 31.94
C GLU A 538 3.19 -22.13 31.65
N GLU A 539 3.44 -20.91 32.12
CA GLU A 539 2.60 -19.75 31.87
C GLU A 539 2.47 -19.42 30.37
N TRP A 540 3.40 -19.89 29.54
CA TRP A 540 3.32 -19.77 28.08
C TRP A 540 2.19 -20.58 27.45
N GLY A 541 1.56 -21.50 28.18
CA GLY A 541 0.29 -22.11 27.76
C GLY A 541 -0.88 -21.12 27.70
N THR A 542 -0.72 -19.92 28.27
CA THR A 542 -1.79 -18.90 28.36
C THR A 542 -1.54 -17.64 27.53
N ILE A 543 -0.45 -17.58 26.77
CA ILE A 543 -0.15 -16.42 25.92
C ILE A 543 -1.09 -16.39 24.72
N GLY A 544 -1.36 -15.21 24.18
CA GLY A 544 -2.44 -15.03 23.20
C GLY A 544 -2.34 -15.89 21.95
N ILE A 545 -1.11 -16.12 21.46
CA ILE A 545 -0.87 -17.02 20.30
C ILE A 545 -1.26 -18.48 20.59
N VAL A 546 -1.03 -18.97 21.82
CA VAL A 546 -1.40 -20.35 22.23
C VAL A 546 -2.88 -20.43 22.59
N ALA A 547 -3.41 -19.39 23.24
CA ALA A 547 -4.82 -19.27 23.61
C ALA A 547 -5.74 -18.91 22.43
N ASN A 548 -5.20 -18.79 21.21
CA ASN A 548 -5.90 -18.39 19.98
C ASN A 548 -6.74 -17.11 20.13
N THR A 549 -6.23 -16.13 20.87
CA THR A 549 -6.95 -14.86 21.09
C THR A 549 -6.78 -13.87 19.94
N ALA A 550 -5.84 -14.13 19.04
CA ALA A 550 -5.63 -13.36 17.82
C ALA A 550 -6.69 -13.70 16.76
N VAL A 551 -7.13 -12.70 15.99
CA VAL A 551 -7.91 -12.94 14.76
C VAL A 551 -6.95 -13.49 13.71
N VAL A 552 -7.08 -14.78 13.39
CA VAL A 552 -6.24 -15.47 12.38
C VAL A 552 -7.03 -15.56 11.08
N PHE A 553 -6.48 -15.05 9.99
CA PHE A 553 -7.01 -15.30 8.64
C PHE A 553 -6.51 -16.67 8.15
N GLU A 554 -7.32 -17.37 7.35
CA GLU A 554 -7.22 -18.81 7.09
C GLU A 554 -5.88 -19.30 6.48
N ASP A 555 -4.96 -18.41 6.10
CA ASP A 555 -3.68 -18.72 5.43
C ASP A 555 -2.40 -18.24 6.15
N GLU A 556 -2.47 -17.64 7.35
CA GLU A 556 -1.28 -17.17 8.08
C GLU A 556 -0.88 -18.17 9.20
N PRO A 557 0.20 -18.95 9.02
CA PRO A 557 0.61 -19.90 10.03
C PRO A 557 1.15 -19.16 11.25
N GLN A 558 0.69 -19.56 12.44
CA GLN A 558 1.19 -19.02 13.70
C GLN A 558 2.53 -19.67 14.04
N PHE A 559 3.51 -18.90 14.54
CA PHE A 559 4.82 -19.45 14.89
C PHE A 559 5.35 -18.93 16.22
N ILE A 560 5.93 -19.85 16.98
CA ILE A 560 6.85 -19.55 18.08
C ILE A 560 8.20 -20.17 17.72
N ASP A 561 9.22 -19.35 17.42
CA ASP A 561 10.55 -19.84 17.06
C ASP A 561 11.55 -19.63 18.20
N LEU A 562 11.85 -20.69 18.95
CA LEU A 562 12.80 -20.71 20.07
C LEU A 562 14.13 -21.40 19.70
N ARG A 563 14.34 -21.77 18.44
CA ARG A 563 15.50 -22.56 18.01
C ARG A 563 16.83 -21.92 18.38
N ASN A 564 17.86 -22.75 18.57
CA ASN A 564 19.24 -22.31 18.78
C ASN A 564 19.35 -21.28 19.93
N ASN A 565 18.91 -21.70 21.12
CA ASN A 565 19.10 -20.99 22.40
C ASN A 565 19.81 -21.93 23.40
N ASN A 566 19.88 -21.54 24.66
CA ASN A 566 20.42 -22.36 25.75
C ASN A 566 19.32 -22.81 26.73
N LEU A 567 18.11 -23.06 26.22
CA LEU A 567 16.97 -23.51 27.01
C LEU A 567 17.19 -24.94 27.50
N THR A 568 16.74 -25.23 28.71
CA THR A 568 16.98 -26.49 29.45
C THR A 568 15.75 -26.89 30.25
N GLY A 569 15.62 -28.18 30.58
CA GLY A 569 14.52 -28.68 31.42
C GLY A 569 13.46 -29.40 30.59
N GLU A 570 12.42 -29.85 31.27
CA GLU A 570 11.33 -30.61 30.65
C GLU A 570 10.43 -29.71 29.78
N LEU A 571 9.86 -30.28 28.72
CA LEU A 571 8.83 -29.60 27.94
C LEU A 571 7.57 -29.40 28.79
N PRO A 572 6.99 -28.18 28.78
CA PRO A 572 5.71 -27.90 29.43
C PRO A 572 4.55 -28.76 28.91
N ASP A 573 3.58 -29.03 29.78
CA ASP A 573 2.42 -29.89 29.47
C ASP A 573 1.63 -29.36 28.26
N PHE A 574 1.52 -28.04 28.10
CA PHE A 574 0.78 -27.42 27.00
C PHE A 574 1.38 -27.71 25.61
N LEU A 575 2.66 -28.08 25.51
CA LEU A 575 3.31 -28.46 24.25
C LEU A 575 3.15 -29.95 23.92
N LEU A 576 2.70 -30.75 24.88
CA LEU A 576 2.52 -32.20 24.75
C LEU A 576 1.07 -32.55 24.39
N ASP A 577 0.12 -31.68 24.69
CA ASP A 577 -1.30 -31.83 24.33
C ASP A 577 -1.56 -31.38 22.87
N ALA A 578 -1.29 -32.29 21.93
CA ALA A 578 -1.49 -32.07 20.49
C ALA A 578 -2.97 -31.92 20.07
N GLU A 579 -3.94 -32.25 20.94
CA GLU A 579 -5.38 -32.13 20.64
C GLU A 579 -5.97 -30.75 21.02
N GLY A 580 -5.26 -29.96 21.85
CA GLY A 580 -5.73 -28.68 22.37
C GLY A 580 -5.04 -27.42 21.84
N LEU A 581 -3.90 -27.55 21.16
CA LEU A 581 -3.19 -26.40 20.60
C LEU A 581 -3.91 -25.87 19.35
N ALA A 582 -4.10 -24.55 19.30
CA ALA A 582 -4.30 -23.84 18.04
C ALA A 582 -3.21 -24.23 17.03
N PRO A 583 -3.37 -24.06 15.70
CA PRO A 583 -2.37 -24.44 14.69
C PRO A 583 -1.11 -23.55 14.76
N VAL A 584 -0.36 -23.65 15.86
CA VAL A 584 0.83 -22.88 16.20
C VAL A 584 2.02 -23.78 15.99
N ASN A 585 2.87 -23.41 15.04
CA ASN A 585 4.13 -24.09 14.78
C ASN A 585 5.18 -23.64 15.79
N VAL A 586 5.43 -24.50 16.79
CA VAL A 586 6.47 -24.25 17.80
C VAL A 586 7.79 -24.92 17.37
N LEU A 587 8.83 -24.11 17.18
CA LEU A 587 10.14 -24.56 16.69
C LEU A 587 11.17 -24.53 17.84
N LEU A 588 11.68 -25.70 18.24
CA LEU A 588 12.49 -25.86 19.46
C LEU A 588 13.92 -26.37 19.23
N SER A 589 14.25 -26.83 18.02
CA SER A 589 15.55 -27.45 17.71
C SER A 589 16.76 -26.62 18.15
N GLY A 590 17.84 -27.27 18.59
CA GLY A 590 19.08 -26.58 18.99
C GLY A 590 19.04 -26.02 20.42
N ASN A 591 18.17 -26.56 21.28
CA ASN A 591 18.14 -26.36 22.73
C ASN A 591 18.46 -27.70 23.44
N ASN A 592 18.57 -27.68 24.77
CA ASN A 592 18.85 -28.86 25.61
C ASN A 592 17.62 -29.24 26.47
N LEU A 593 16.49 -29.48 25.80
CA LEU A 593 15.19 -29.81 26.42
C LEU A 593 15.01 -31.34 26.52
N THR A 594 14.23 -31.78 27.52
CA THR A 594 13.89 -33.19 27.75
C THR A 594 12.38 -33.42 27.68
N CYS A 595 11.94 -34.63 27.34
CA CYS A 595 10.55 -35.03 27.55
C CYS A 595 10.33 -35.30 29.06
N PRO A 596 9.13 -35.05 29.61
CA PRO A 596 8.82 -35.49 30.97
C PRO A 596 8.90 -37.01 31.06
N ASP A 597 9.41 -37.54 32.18
CA ASP A 597 9.44 -38.99 32.42
C ASP A 597 8.01 -39.53 32.42
N SER A 598 7.67 -40.37 31.43
CA SER A 598 6.44 -41.15 31.44
C SER A 598 6.52 -42.08 32.64
N GLY A 599 5.87 -41.71 33.74
CA GLY A 599 5.73 -42.57 34.91
C GLY A 599 5.37 -43.99 34.45
N ASP A 600 6.14 -44.94 34.95
CA ASP A 600 6.15 -46.37 34.64
C ASP A 600 4.74 -46.99 34.66
N ASP A 601 3.97 -46.84 33.57
CA ASP A 601 2.67 -47.50 33.33
C ASP A 601 2.31 -47.48 31.82
N GLY A 602 3.17 -48.09 31.00
CA GLY A 602 2.76 -48.97 29.88
C GLY A 602 1.78 -48.53 28.78
N GLU A 603 1.33 -47.28 28.67
CA GLU A 603 0.54 -46.80 27.52
C GLU A 603 1.25 -45.65 26.78
N PRO A 604 1.29 -45.67 25.44
CA PRO A 604 1.88 -44.60 24.66
C PRO A 604 0.97 -43.37 24.77
N VAL A 605 1.35 -42.40 25.60
CA VAL A 605 0.82 -41.04 25.50
C VAL A 605 1.22 -40.51 24.12
N SER A 606 0.28 -39.87 23.43
CA SER A 606 0.40 -39.39 22.05
C SER A 606 1.77 -38.81 21.73
N THR A 607 2.46 -39.37 20.71
CA THR A 607 3.74 -38.85 20.24
C THR A 607 3.56 -37.45 19.64
N ALA A 608 4.09 -36.42 20.31
CA ALA A 608 4.16 -35.07 19.77
C ALA A 608 5.40 -34.96 18.85
N HIS A 609 5.20 -35.07 17.53
CA HIS A 609 6.27 -34.87 16.55
C HIS A 609 6.70 -33.39 16.47
N LEU A 610 7.52 -32.98 17.42
CA LEU A 610 8.23 -31.70 17.39
C LEU A 610 9.52 -31.88 16.58
N PRO A 611 9.83 -31.01 15.60
CA PRO A 611 11.06 -31.13 14.82
C PRO A 611 12.32 -31.07 15.71
N GLY A 612 12.97 -32.22 15.90
CA GLY A 612 14.24 -32.34 16.65
C GLY A 612 14.14 -32.90 18.07
N LEU A 613 12.95 -33.29 18.55
CA LEU A 613 12.76 -34.02 19.81
C LEU A 613 11.57 -34.99 19.64
N GLU A 614 11.79 -36.29 19.75
CA GLU A 614 10.70 -37.27 19.79
C GLU A 614 10.23 -37.43 21.24
N CYS A 615 9.18 -36.66 21.56
CA CYS A 615 8.19 -36.99 22.58
C CYS A 615 6.88 -37.33 21.84
#